data_AF-A0A0B3AVF6-F1
#
_entry.id   AF-A0A0B3AVF6-F1
#
_cell.length_a   1.000
_cell.length_b   1.000
_cell.length_c   1.000
_cell.angle_alpha   90.00
_cell.angle_beta   90.00
_cell.angle_gamma   90.00
#
_symmetry.space_group_name_H-M   'P 1'
#
loop_
_entity.id
_entity.type
_entity.pdbx_description
1 polymer ?
#
loop_
_entity_poly.entity_id
_entity_poly.type
_entity_poly.pdbx_seq_one_letter_code
_entity_poly.pdbx_strand_id
1 'polypeptide(L)'
;MENEELKTEKKENTIIHKANWALLTLFTILILFNQYQVLGLNDLTGNAIGSFSFGNGDLSDVDVTEIQSTAQGIALLFPLNDIETTEDAIAIMLPLGTPEYGNAMGVSFDDPVNSLSLLENGYPTLKTQAEANPEVWERYIALAAAPRGISCEFCCGIGAQGVTTSGELRCGCAHNPAAQAVALWLMLNTDYSDAEVLREVYRWKTLWFPKDMVGLALDIAGGNTDVLNELPGMVGGC
;
A
#
# COMPACT_ATOMS: atom_id res chain seq x y z
N MET A 1 0.62 -34.76 -68.39
CA MET A 1 1.07 -34.98 -66.99
C MET A 1 1.83 -33.77 -66.46
N GLU A 2 2.78 -33.19 -67.21
CA GLU A 2 3.58 -32.03 -66.76
C GLU A 2 2.78 -30.74 -66.44
N ASN A 3 1.61 -30.55 -67.06
CA ASN A 3 0.78 -29.34 -66.87
C ASN A 3 -0.15 -29.40 -65.64
N GLU A 4 -0.28 -30.57 -64.99
CA GLU A 4 -1.06 -30.74 -63.75
C GLU A 4 -0.20 -30.50 -62.51
N GLU A 5 1.05 -30.98 -62.50
CA GLU A 5 2.00 -30.79 -61.39
C GLU A 5 2.30 -29.30 -61.13
N LEU A 6 2.51 -28.51 -62.19
CA LEU A 6 2.72 -27.05 -62.12
C LEU A 6 1.53 -26.28 -61.51
N LYS A 7 0.30 -26.80 -61.64
CA LYS A 7 -0.90 -26.15 -61.07
C LYS A 7 -1.02 -26.43 -59.57
N THR A 8 -0.66 -27.64 -59.13
CA THR A 8 -0.65 -28.00 -57.70
C THR A 8 0.42 -27.22 -56.94
N GLU A 9 1.64 -27.12 -57.47
CA GLU A 9 2.74 -26.40 -56.82
C GLU A 9 2.46 -24.89 -56.69
N LYS A 10 1.87 -24.27 -57.73
CA LYS A 10 1.49 -22.86 -57.69
C LYS A 10 0.36 -22.58 -56.68
N LYS A 11 -0.58 -23.53 -56.53
CA LYS A 11 -1.69 -23.42 -55.58
C LYS A 11 -1.20 -23.57 -54.14
N GLU A 12 -0.25 -24.46 -53.89
CA GLU A 12 0.35 -24.71 -52.57
C GLU A 12 1.15 -23.50 -52.08
N ASN A 13 2.00 -22.91 -52.94
CA ASN A 13 2.74 -21.68 -52.62
C ASN A 13 1.82 -20.49 -52.32
N THR A 14 0.64 -20.42 -52.96
CA THR A 14 -0.35 -19.37 -52.71
C THR A 14 -1.03 -19.55 -51.34
N ILE A 15 -1.24 -20.79 -50.88
CA ILE A 15 -1.83 -21.08 -49.59
C ILE A 15 -0.84 -20.80 -48.46
N ILE A 16 0.42 -21.24 -48.60
CA ILE A 16 1.49 -20.98 -47.62
C ILE A 16 1.73 -19.47 -47.47
N HIS A 17 1.76 -18.73 -48.58
CA HIS A 17 1.92 -17.28 -48.54
C HIS A 17 0.76 -16.58 -47.81
N LYS A 18 -0.50 -17.02 -48.02
CA LYS A 18 -1.67 -16.48 -47.31
C LYS A 18 -1.64 -16.82 -45.82
N ALA A 19 -1.22 -18.03 -45.45
CA ALA A 19 -1.09 -18.44 -44.06
C ALA A 19 -0.01 -17.62 -43.32
N ASN A 20 1.13 -17.38 -43.96
CA ASN A 20 2.20 -16.57 -43.38
C ASN A 20 1.78 -15.10 -43.19
N TRP A 21 1.04 -14.53 -44.15
CA TRP A 21 0.49 -13.18 -44.02
C TRP A 21 -0.57 -13.08 -42.92
N ALA A 22 -1.42 -14.10 -42.77
CA ALA A 22 -2.38 -14.15 -41.67
C ALA A 22 -1.68 -14.21 -40.30
N LEU A 23 -0.61 -15.02 -40.19
CA LEU A 23 0.18 -15.15 -38.96
C LEU A 23 0.90 -13.83 -38.60
N LEU A 24 1.52 -13.18 -39.58
CA LEU A 24 2.17 -11.87 -39.41
C LEU A 24 1.17 -10.79 -38.98
N THR A 25 -0.03 -10.81 -39.56
CA THR A 25 -1.10 -9.86 -39.19
C THR A 25 -1.55 -10.09 -37.76
N LEU A 26 -1.77 -11.35 -37.36
CA LEU A 26 -2.14 -11.72 -35.99
C LEU A 26 -1.05 -11.30 -35.00
N PHE A 27 0.22 -11.55 -35.33
CA PHE A 27 1.36 -11.17 -34.48
C PHE A 27 1.47 -9.65 -34.32
N THR A 28 1.25 -8.90 -35.41
CA THR A 28 1.22 -7.43 -35.37
C THR A 28 0.08 -6.90 -34.52
N ILE A 29 -1.12 -7.51 -34.61
CA ILE A 29 -2.27 -7.15 -33.76
C ILE A 29 -1.96 -7.46 -32.29
N LEU A 30 -1.34 -8.59 -31.98
CA LEU A 30 -0.94 -8.94 -30.61
C LEU A 30 0.12 -7.98 -30.06
N ILE A 31 1.10 -7.58 -30.86
CA ILE A 31 2.07 -6.55 -30.47
C ILE A 31 1.36 -5.23 -30.22
N LEU A 32 0.49 -4.78 -31.13
CA LEU A 32 -0.22 -3.51 -30.96
C LEU A 32 -1.18 -3.54 -29.78
N PHE A 33 -1.84 -4.67 -29.51
CA PHE A 33 -2.68 -4.85 -28.33
C PHE A 33 -1.83 -4.82 -27.05
N ASN A 34 -0.69 -5.49 -27.03
CA ASN A 34 0.25 -5.42 -25.91
C ASN A 34 0.77 -3.98 -25.70
N GLN A 35 1.16 -3.30 -26.77
CA GLN A 35 1.56 -1.89 -26.71
C GLN A 35 0.41 -0.98 -26.26
N TYR A 36 -0.83 -1.27 -26.64
CA TYR A 36 -2.01 -0.54 -26.17
C TYR A 36 -2.27 -0.75 -24.68
N GLN A 37 -2.12 -1.98 -24.18
CA GLN A 37 -2.20 -2.27 -22.75
C GLN A 37 -1.08 -1.54 -21.97
N VAL A 38 0.16 -1.53 -22.50
CA VAL A 38 1.28 -0.77 -21.92
C VAL A 38 1.07 0.73 -21.98
N LEU A 39 0.41 1.26 -23.02
CA LEU A 39 0.06 2.69 -23.10
C LEU A 39 -1.09 3.07 -22.15
N GLY A 40 -2.06 2.17 -21.96
CA GLY A 40 -3.09 2.32 -20.92
C GLY A 40 -2.52 2.29 -19.51
N LEU A 41 -1.48 1.47 -19.31
CA LEU A 41 -0.65 1.54 -18.10
C LEU A 41 0.05 2.90 -18.03
N ASN A 42 0.73 3.41 -19.07
CA ASN A 42 1.37 4.74 -19.07
C ASN A 42 0.42 5.92 -18.80
N ASP A 43 -0.88 5.82 -19.03
CA ASP A 43 -1.84 6.89 -18.69
C ASP A 43 -2.30 6.80 -17.22
N LEU A 44 -2.32 5.57 -16.65
CA LEU A 44 -2.50 5.31 -15.21
C LEU A 44 -1.21 5.52 -14.40
N THR A 45 -0.04 5.25 -14.99
CA THR A 45 1.28 5.30 -14.35
C THR A 45 2.04 6.58 -14.68
N GLY A 46 1.70 7.27 -15.77
CA GLY A 46 2.30 8.54 -16.16
C GLY A 46 1.94 9.71 -15.23
N ASN A 47 0.78 9.61 -14.56
CA ASN A 47 0.39 10.56 -13.52
C ASN A 47 0.41 9.97 -12.09
N ALA A 48 0.33 8.65 -11.92
CA ALA A 48 0.32 8.02 -10.59
C ALA A 48 1.59 7.24 -10.24
N ILE A 49 2.60 7.12 -11.11
CA ILE A 49 3.88 6.43 -10.82
C ILE A 49 5.10 7.29 -11.15
N GLY A 50 5.00 8.28 -12.04
CA GLY A 50 6.09 9.21 -12.36
C GLY A 50 6.62 10.06 -11.19
N SER A 51 5.92 10.06 -10.04
CA SER A 51 6.30 10.79 -8.83
C SER A 51 6.61 9.89 -7.62
N PHE A 52 6.35 8.58 -7.68
CA PHE A 52 6.68 7.67 -6.57
C PHE A 52 8.16 7.32 -6.63
N SER A 53 8.98 8.21 -6.07
CA SER A 53 10.34 7.87 -5.68
C SER A 53 10.26 6.85 -4.54
N PHE A 54 10.45 5.57 -4.85
CA PHE A 54 10.54 4.49 -3.85
C PHE A 54 11.61 4.88 -2.82
N GLY A 55 11.16 5.20 -1.60
CA GLY A 55 11.92 6.00 -0.64
C GLY A 55 13.22 5.36 -0.18
N ASN A 56 14.30 6.14 -0.17
CA ASN A 56 15.61 5.77 0.36
C ASN A 56 15.68 5.83 1.90
N GLY A 57 14.56 5.55 2.58
CA GLY A 57 14.43 5.63 4.05
C GLY A 57 14.33 7.05 4.64
N ASP A 58 14.63 8.10 3.85
CA ASP A 58 14.43 9.50 4.24
C ASP A 58 12.97 9.93 4.01
N LEU A 59 12.34 10.45 5.07
CA LEU A 59 10.92 10.82 5.09
C LEU A 59 10.70 12.33 5.04
N SER A 60 11.76 13.15 5.02
CA SER A 60 11.63 14.61 5.10
C SER A 60 10.84 15.22 3.95
N ASP A 61 10.91 14.59 2.77
CA ASP A 61 10.32 15.08 1.52
C ASP A 61 9.04 14.32 1.14
N VAL A 62 8.53 13.45 2.01
CA VAL A 62 7.35 12.64 1.74
C VAL A 62 6.08 13.46 1.92
N ASP A 63 5.38 13.72 0.81
CA ASP A 63 4.03 14.28 0.84
C ASP A 63 2.99 13.17 1.08
N VAL A 64 2.56 13.05 2.34
CA VAL A 64 1.52 12.08 2.71
C VAL A 64 0.19 12.33 1.98
N THR A 65 -0.03 13.51 1.38
CA THR A 65 -1.29 13.86 0.71
C THR A 65 -1.56 13.10 -0.58
N GLU A 66 -0.52 12.51 -1.16
CA GLU A 66 -0.61 11.65 -2.33
C GLU A 66 -1.07 10.22 -1.99
N ILE A 67 -1.04 9.83 -0.71
CA ILE A 67 -1.46 8.50 -0.26
C ILE A 67 -3.00 8.42 -0.24
N GLN A 68 -3.54 7.39 -0.87
CA GLN A 68 -4.99 7.08 -0.93
C GLN A 68 -5.29 5.62 -0.52
N SER A 69 -4.27 4.80 -0.31
CA SER A 69 -4.39 3.41 0.12
C SER A 69 -3.19 2.97 0.97
N THR A 70 -3.34 1.88 1.71
CA THR A 70 -2.24 1.29 2.48
C THR A 70 -1.11 0.82 1.59
N ALA A 71 -1.42 0.28 0.41
CA ALA A 71 -0.39 -0.13 -0.54
C ALA A 71 0.47 1.05 -1.01
N GLN A 72 -0.16 2.20 -1.32
CA GLN A 72 0.57 3.43 -1.65
C GLN A 72 1.41 3.94 -0.47
N GLY A 73 0.88 3.86 0.76
CA GLY A 73 1.63 4.20 1.95
C GLY A 73 2.84 3.29 2.17
N ILE A 74 2.70 1.97 1.94
CA ILE A 74 3.83 1.02 2.03
C ILE A 74 4.89 1.37 0.99
N ALA A 75 4.48 1.63 -0.26
CA ALA A 75 5.39 2.02 -1.35
C ALA A 75 6.19 3.30 -1.06
N LEU A 76 5.58 4.25 -0.37
CA LEU A 76 6.17 5.56 -0.09
C LEU A 76 7.00 5.58 1.21
N LEU A 77 6.57 4.87 2.25
CA LEU A 77 7.12 4.98 3.61
C LEU A 77 8.16 3.91 3.95
N PHE A 78 8.30 2.85 3.15
CA PHE A 78 9.20 1.74 3.41
C PHE A 78 10.22 1.56 2.27
N PRO A 79 11.45 1.12 2.58
CA PRO A 79 12.51 0.93 1.59
C PRO A 79 12.30 -0.38 0.81
N LEU A 80 11.29 -0.44 -0.04
CA LEU A 80 10.92 -1.67 -0.75
C LEU A 80 11.95 -2.14 -1.77
N ASN A 81 12.83 -1.23 -2.24
CA ASN A 81 13.91 -1.57 -3.16
C ASN A 81 14.93 -2.56 -2.55
N ASP A 82 14.95 -2.68 -1.22
CA ASP A 82 15.84 -3.59 -0.50
C ASP A 82 15.23 -5.00 -0.34
N ILE A 83 14.01 -5.23 -0.84
CA ILE A 83 13.32 -6.52 -0.76
C ILE A 83 13.68 -7.37 -1.99
N GLU A 84 14.54 -8.37 -1.81
CA GLU A 84 14.81 -9.40 -2.83
C GLU A 84 14.10 -10.72 -2.50
N THR A 85 13.86 -10.98 -1.22
CA THR A 85 13.29 -12.21 -0.69
C THR A 85 12.12 -11.96 0.26
N THR A 86 11.37 -13.03 0.58
CA THR A 86 10.34 -12.98 1.63
C THR A 86 10.92 -12.63 2.99
N GLU A 87 12.13 -13.11 3.29
CA GLU A 87 12.84 -12.81 4.53
C GLU A 87 13.20 -11.32 4.64
N ASP A 88 13.58 -10.67 3.53
CA ASP A 88 13.86 -9.23 3.52
C ASP A 88 12.60 -8.41 3.78
N ALA A 89 11.48 -8.78 3.13
CA ALA A 89 10.19 -8.15 3.37
C ALA A 89 9.76 -8.28 4.84
N ILE A 90 9.93 -9.46 5.43
CA ILE A 90 9.68 -9.69 6.85
C ILE A 90 10.57 -8.78 7.70
N ALA A 91 11.87 -8.72 7.44
CA ALA A 91 12.80 -7.92 8.22
C ALA A 91 12.54 -6.41 8.14
N ILE A 92 12.10 -5.92 6.98
CA ILE A 92 11.79 -4.50 6.75
C ILE A 92 10.44 -4.12 7.37
N MET A 93 9.44 -5.00 7.24
CA MET A 93 8.05 -4.68 7.59
C MET A 93 7.71 -5.02 9.04
N LEU A 94 8.27 -6.10 9.62
CA LEU A 94 7.99 -6.50 11.00
C LEU A 94 8.99 -5.84 11.96
N PRO A 95 8.57 -4.80 12.69
CA PRO A 95 9.45 -4.15 13.64
C PRO A 95 9.68 -5.06 14.86
N LEU A 96 10.85 -4.93 15.48
CA LEU A 96 11.23 -5.66 16.68
C LEU A 96 11.74 -4.70 17.76
N GLY A 97 11.72 -5.13 19.01
CA GLY A 97 12.21 -4.34 20.14
C GLY A 97 11.20 -3.32 20.65
N THR A 98 11.72 -2.34 21.39
CA THR A 98 10.93 -1.23 21.91
C THR A 98 11.28 0.02 21.11
N PRO A 99 10.31 0.69 20.45
CA PRO A 99 10.60 1.95 19.76
C PRO A 99 11.08 3.01 20.76
N GLU A 100 11.75 4.05 20.28
CA GLU A 100 12.30 5.14 21.09
C GLU A 100 11.26 5.80 22.00
N TYR A 101 10.01 5.92 21.54
CA TYR A 101 8.87 6.40 22.34
C TYR A 101 8.23 5.31 23.21
N GLY A 102 8.53 4.03 22.95
CA GLY A 102 7.84 2.88 23.53
C GLY A 102 7.91 2.86 25.05
N ASN A 103 9.05 3.24 25.64
CA ASN A 103 9.19 3.34 27.09
C ASN A 103 8.28 4.40 27.73
N ALA A 104 8.07 5.54 27.05
CA ALA A 104 7.21 6.61 27.56
C ALA A 104 5.72 6.24 27.45
N MET A 105 5.38 5.44 26.44
CA MET A 105 4.02 4.93 26.20
C MET A 105 3.71 3.63 26.96
N GLY A 106 4.73 2.90 27.43
CA GLY A 106 4.59 1.57 27.99
C GLY A 106 4.30 0.48 26.95
N VAL A 107 4.72 0.68 25.69
CA VAL A 107 4.46 -0.25 24.57
C VAL A 107 5.76 -0.81 24.01
N SER A 108 5.70 -2.00 23.42
CA SER A 108 6.83 -2.67 22.78
C SER A 108 6.37 -3.49 21.58
N PHE A 109 7.15 -3.48 20.49
CA PHE A 109 6.87 -4.35 19.33
C PHE A 109 6.99 -5.83 19.68
N ASP A 110 7.82 -6.17 20.68
CA ASP A 110 7.97 -7.53 21.19
C ASP A 110 6.77 -8.01 22.04
N ASP A 111 5.85 -7.12 22.40
CA ASP A 111 4.62 -7.44 23.14
C ASP A 111 3.40 -6.77 22.48
N PRO A 112 3.04 -7.18 21.25
CA PRO A 112 2.03 -6.49 20.46
C PRO A 112 0.62 -6.65 21.04
N VAL A 113 0.36 -7.69 21.82
CA VAL A 113 -0.95 -7.97 22.44
C VAL A 113 -1.21 -7.03 23.62
N ASN A 114 -0.27 -6.91 24.55
CA ASN A 114 -0.46 -5.98 25.66
C ASN A 114 -0.38 -4.53 25.18
N SER A 115 0.51 -4.23 24.21
CA SER A 115 0.60 -2.90 23.61
C SER A 115 -0.70 -2.50 22.93
N LEU A 116 -1.37 -3.41 22.19
CA LEU A 116 -2.68 -3.16 21.61
C LEU A 116 -3.69 -2.74 22.68
N SER A 117 -3.77 -3.48 23.79
CA SER A 117 -4.71 -3.16 24.87
C SER A 117 -4.40 -1.81 25.53
N LEU A 118 -3.14 -1.47 25.75
CA LEU A 118 -2.74 -0.17 26.31
C LEU A 118 -3.10 0.98 25.37
N LEU A 119 -2.80 0.83 24.08
CA LEU A 119 -3.08 1.85 23.07
C LEU A 119 -4.59 2.08 22.88
N GLU A 120 -5.37 0.99 22.75
CA GLU A 120 -6.84 1.06 22.67
C GLU A 120 -7.43 1.82 23.87
N ASN A 121 -7.05 1.41 25.09
CA ASN A 121 -7.57 2.02 26.32
C ASN A 121 -7.07 3.47 26.51
N GLY A 122 -5.90 3.82 25.98
CA GLY A 122 -5.32 5.16 26.05
C GLY A 122 -5.94 6.16 25.08
N TYR A 123 -6.54 5.69 23.96
CA TYR A 123 -7.09 6.54 22.91
C TYR A 123 -8.03 7.65 23.43
N PRO A 124 -9.04 7.38 24.28
CA PRO A 124 -9.97 8.42 24.73
C PRO A 124 -9.27 9.58 25.44
N THR A 125 -8.28 9.28 26.29
CA THR A 125 -7.50 10.29 27.00
C THR A 125 -6.65 11.12 26.04
N LEU A 126 -5.99 10.46 25.07
CA LEU A 126 -5.19 11.15 24.05
C LEU A 126 -6.05 12.03 23.15
N LYS A 127 -7.24 11.54 22.75
CA LYS A 127 -8.21 12.32 21.97
C LYS A 127 -8.59 13.60 22.70
N THR A 128 -8.96 13.52 23.98
CA THR A 128 -9.32 14.71 24.78
C THR A 128 -8.15 15.70 24.90
N GLN A 129 -6.92 15.21 25.05
CA GLN A 129 -5.73 16.09 25.09
C GLN A 129 -5.49 16.78 23.74
N ALA A 130 -5.64 16.04 22.64
CA ALA A 130 -5.49 16.58 21.30
C ALA A 130 -6.60 17.59 20.97
N GLU A 131 -7.87 17.30 21.27
CA GLU A 131 -9.00 18.23 21.08
C GLU A 131 -8.81 19.56 21.84
N ALA A 132 -8.04 19.55 22.95
CA ALA A 132 -7.67 20.76 23.70
C ALA A 132 -6.49 21.54 23.08
N ASN A 133 -5.78 20.96 22.11
CA ASN A 133 -4.69 21.58 21.35
C ASN A 133 -5.07 21.69 19.86
N PRO A 134 -5.58 22.85 19.40
CA PRO A 134 -6.11 23.00 18.04
C PRO A 134 -5.12 22.63 16.92
N GLU A 135 -3.84 22.95 17.09
CA GLU A 135 -2.80 22.63 16.09
C GLU A 135 -2.66 21.11 15.90
N VAL A 136 -2.55 20.38 17.01
CA VAL A 136 -2.46 18.91 16.99
C VAL A 136 -3.75 18.29 16.49
N TRP A 137 -4.91 18.83 16.89
CA TRP A 137 -6.19 18.29 16.46
C TRP A 137 -6.42 18.45 14.96
N GLU A 138 -6.15 19.64 14.40
CA GLU A 138 -6.29 19.90 12.97
C GLU A 138 -5.36 19.02 12.15
N ARG A 139 -4.10 18.90 12.59
CA ARG A 139 -3.10 18.00 11.98
C ARG A 139 -3.56 16.55 12.02
N TYR A 140 -4.03 16.07 13.17
CA TYR A 140 -4.56 14.73 13.32
C TYR A 140 -5.75 14.47 12.40
N ILE A 141 -6.74 15.36 12.35
CA ILE A 141 -7.91 15.20 11.48
C ILE A 141 -7.51 15.18 10.00
N ALA A 142 -6.59 16.05 9.59
CA ALA A 142 -6.09 16.08 8.21
C ALA A 142 -5.45 14.75 7.79
N LEU A 143 -4.74 14.09 8.70
CA LEU A 143 -4.12 12.78 8.45
C LEU A 143 -5.15 11.63 8.57
N ALA A 144 -5.91 11.59 9.66
CA ALA A 144 -6.66 10.43 10.09
C ALA A 144 -8.03 10.28 9.39
N ALA A 145 -8.65 11.39 8.97
CA ALA A 145 -9.90 11.39 8.23
C ALA A 145 -9.71 11.23 6.71
N ALA A 146 -8.48 11.43 6.21
CA ALA A 146 -8.12 11.17 4.83
C ALA A 146 -7.81 9.67 4.61
N PRO A 147 -7.94 9.13 3.38
CA PRO A 147 -7.70 7.72 3.09
C PRO A 147 -6.19 7.38 3.07
N ARG A 148 -5.49 7.57 4.20
CA ARG A 148 -4.03 7.41 4.30
C ARG A 148 -3.58 6.03 4.74
N GLY A 149 -4.50 5.07 4.85
CA GLY A 149 -4.22 3.71 5.29
C GLY A 149 -3.95 3.59 6.79
N ILE A 150 -4.31 4.62 7.56
CA ILE A 150 -4.15 4.70 9.02
C ILE A 150 -5.14 3.81 9.77
N SER A 151 -6.20 3.37 9.09
CA SER A 151 -7.20 2.44 9.62
C SER A 151 -6.75 1.00 9.55
N CYS A 152 -7.61 0.12 10.05
CA CYS A 152 -7.44 -1.34 10.00
C CYS A 152 -8.40 -1.92 8.96
N GLU A 153 -8.17 -1.61 7.68
CA GLU A 153 -9.09 -2.01 6.60
C GLU A 153 -9.20 -3.53 6.42
N PHE A 154 -8.19 -4.30 6.81
CA PHE A 154 -8.18 -5.76 6.69
C PHE A 154 -9.26 -6.44 7.52
N CYS A 155 -9.62 -5.85 8.67
CA CYS A 155 -10.52 -6.46 9.65
C CYS A 155 -11.98 -6.07 9.43
N CYS A 156 -12.25 -4.77 9.31
CA CYS A 156 -13.62 -4.23 9.36
C CYS A 156 -14.06 -3.62 8.01
N GLY A 157 -13.21 -3.68 6.96
CA GLY A 157 -13.54 -3.28 5.59
C GLY A 157 -13.87 -1.79 5.42
N ILE A 158 -13.51 -0.95 6.40
CA ILE A 158 -13.94 0.46 6.48
C ILE A 158 -13.21 1.42 5.51
N GLY A 159 -12.34 0.88 4.65
CA GLY A 159 -11.41 1.62 3.81
C GLY A 159 -10.26 2.23 4.62
N ALA A 160 -9.44 3.04 3.95
CA ALA A 160 -8.16 3.56 4.44
C ALA A 160 -8.27 4.72 5.46
N GLN A 161 -9.49 5.12 5.86
CA GLN A 161 -9.77 6.22 6.80
C GLN A 161 -10.00 5.69 8.22
N GLY A 162 -9.30 6.24 9.22
CA GLY A 162 -9.39 5.81 10.63
C GLY A 162 -10.53 6.46 11.40
N VAL A 163 -10.80 7.73 11.08
CA VAL A 163 -11.87 8.55 11.69
C VAL A 163 -12.70 9.27 10.63
N THR A 164 -13.84 9.82 11.05
CA THR A 164 -14.62 10.79 10.26
C THR A 164 -13.94 12.16 10.30
N THR A 165 -14.39 13.09 9.46
CA THR A 165 -13.94 14.50 9.52
C THR A 165 -14.30 15.21 10.82
N SER A 166 -15.18 14.63 11.65
CA SER A 166 -15.49 15.10 13.01
C SER A 166 -14.65 14.42 14.10
N GLY A 167 -13.73 13.53 13.73
CA GLY A 167 -12.86 12.80 14.67
C GLY A 167 -13.48 11.56 15.32
N GLU A 168 -14.62 11.07 14.81
CA GLU A 168 -15.26 9.85 15.32
C GLU A 168 -14.65 8.61 14.67
N LEU A 169 -14.38 7.56 15.46
CA LEU A 169 -13.79 6.32 14.96
C LEU A 169 -14.70 5.67 13.89
N ARG A 170 -14.09 5.23 12.79
CA ARG A 170 -14.80 4.56 11.68
C ARG A 170 -15.20 3.12 12.01
N CYS A 171 -14.50 2.47 12.94
CA CYS A 171 -14.92 1.21 13.56
C CYS A 171 -14.49 1.15 15.03
N GLY A 172 -15.19 0.31 15.81
CA GLY A 172 -14.90 0.05 17.23
C GLY A 172 -14.02 -1.18 17.48
N CYS A 173 -13.39 -1.72 16.43
CA CYS A 173 -12.48 -2.86 16.51
C CYS A 173 -11.16 -2.38 17.18
N ALA A 174 -10.63 -3.06 18.21
CA ALA A 174 -9.51 -2.59 19.06
C ALA A 174 -8.30 -1.98 18.32
N HIS A 175 -7.98 -2.49 17.13
CA HIS A 175 -6.87 -2.00 16.31
C HIS A 175 -7.04 -0.54 15.86
N ASN A 176 -8.26 -0.10 15.56
CA ASN A 176 -8.48 1.27 15.06
C ASN A 176 -8.19 2.35 16.12
N PRO A 177 -8.78 2.32 17.34
CA PRO A 177 -8.39 3.25 18.39
C PRO A 177 -6.91 3.10 18.76
N ALA A 178 -6.32 1.91 18.70
CA ALA A 178 -4.89 1.74 18.97
C ALA A 178 -4.01 2.43 17.91
N ALA A 179 -4.31 2.29 16.62
CA ALA A 179 -3.64 3.01 15.54
C ALA A 179 -3.77 4.53 15.72
N GLN A 180 -4.97 5.00 16.07
CA GLN A 180 -5.19 6.43 16.34
C GLN A 180 -4.46 6.90 17.60
N ALA A 181 -4.33 6.07 18.63
CA ALA A 181 -3.58 6.39 19.85
C ALA A 181 -2.09 6.57 19.56
N VAL A 182 -1.49 5.72 18.72
CA VAL A 182 -0.11 5.91 18.26
C VAL A 182 0.04 7.27 17.57
N ALA A 183 -0.83 7.57 16.61
CA ALA A 183 -0.77 8.82 15.87
C ALA A 183 -0.90 10.05 16.79
N LEU A 184 -1.91 10.07 17.65
CA LEU A 184 -2.14 11.16 18.59
C LEU A 184 -0.99 11.32 19.59
N TRP A 185 -0.49 10.22 20.15
CA TRP A 185 0.60 10.29 21.12
C TRP A 185 1.85 10.89 20.49
N LEU A 186 2.23 10.45 19.29
CA LEU A 186 3.38 11.00 18.58
C LEU A 186 3.18 12.50 18.27
N MET A 187 2.03 12.89 17.71
CA MET A 187 1.75 14.30 17.42
C MET A 187 1.71 15.19 18.68
N LEU A 188 1.35 14.64 19.84
CA LEU A 188 1.32 15.37 21.11
C LEU A 188 2.70 15.49 21.78
N ASN A 189 3.60 14.53 21.57
CA ASN A 189 4.79 14.34 22.41
C ASN A 189 6.11 14.29 21.64
N THR A 190 6.08 14.36 20.31
CA THR A 190 7.29 14.36 19.46
C THR A 190 7.19 15.40 18.35
N ASP A 191 8.34 15.67 17.72
CA ASP A 191 8.42 16.54 16.55
C ASP A 191 8.27 15.75 15.23
N TYR A 192 7.67 14.56 15.28
CA TYR A 192 7.53 13.70 14.08
C TYR A 192 6.68 14.39 13.03
N SER A 193 7.13 14.34 11.79
CA SER A 193 6.35 14.68 10.59
C SER A 193 5.17 13.73 10.38
N ASP A 194 4.24 14.09 9.51
CA ASP A 194 3.09 13.22 9.19
C ASP A 194 3.52 11.89 8.57
N ALA A 195 4.59 11.90 7.77
CA ALA A 195 5.16 10.69 7.18
C ALA A 195 5.74 9.77 8.25
N GLU A 196 6.47 10.31 9.23
CA GLU A 196 7.00 9.55 10.37
C GLU A 196 5.87 8.98 11.24
N VAL A 197 4.87 9.80 11.57
CA VAL A 197 3.70 9.33 12.32
C VAL A 197 2.99 8.19 11.59
N LEU A 198 2.73 8.35 10.29
CA LEU A 198 2.03 7.35 9.49
C LEU A 198 2.85 6.06 9.36
N ARG A 199 4.18 6.16 9.19
CA ARG A 199 5.08 5.00 9.16
C ARG A 199 5.06 4.23 10.48
N GLU A 200 5.05 4.92 11.62
CA GLU A 200 4.92 4.26 12.93
C GLU A 200 3.57 3.56 13.09
N VAL A 201 2.47 4.19 12.62
CA VAL A 201 1.17 3.49 12.59
C VAL A 201 1.24 2.23 11.72
N TYR A 202 1.92 2.27 10.58
CA TYR A 202 2.06 1.11 9.69
C TYR A 202 2.93 0.01 10.32
N ARG A 203 3.96 0.36 11.08
CA ARG A 203 4.77 -0.59 11.86
C ARG A 203 3.91 -1.34 12.87
N TRP A 204 3.09 -0.64 13.66
CA TRP A 204 2.12 -1.27 14.57
C TRP A 204 1.08 -2.11 13.84
N LYS A 205 0.52 -1.59 12.76
CA LYS A 205 -0.43 -2.31 11.91
C LYS A 205 0.15 -3.62 11.36
N THR A 206 1.44 -3.63 11.03
CA THR A 206 2.13 -4.85 10.56
C THR A 206 2.24 -5.92 11.64
N LEU A 207 2.35 -5.55 12.91
CA LEU A 207 2.31 -6.54 14.00
C LEU A 207 0.93 -7.17 14.18
N TRP A 208 -0.14 -6.42 13.91
CA TRP A 208 -1.52 -6.91 14.03
C TRP A 208 -2.02 -7.63 12.77
N PHE A 209 -1.52 -7.24 11.60
CA PHE A 209 -1.89 -7.79 10.29
C PHE A 209 -0.65 -8.18 9.47
N PRO A 210 0.19 -9.09 10.00
CA PRO A 210 1.51 -9.38 9.40
C PRO A 210 1.41 -9.95 8.00
N LYS A 211 0.44 -10.85 7.79
CA LYS A 211 0.24 -11.50 6.49
C LYS A 211 -0.10 -10.48 5.41
N ASP A 212 -1.03 -9.57 5.69
CA ASP A 212 -1.52 -8.62 4.70
C ASP A 212 -0.50 -7.52 4.42
N MET A 213 0.15 -7.00 5.47
CA MET A 213 1.16 -5.94 5.32
C MET A 213 2.44 -6.45 4.61
N VAL A 214 2.95 -7.63 4.99
CA VAL A 214 4.12 -8.23 4.33
C VAL A 214 3.77 -8.67 2.91
N GLY A 215 2.56 -9.22 2.69
CA GLY A 215 2.08 -9.59 1.36
C GLY A 215 2.03 -8.41 0.40
N LEU A 216 1.43 -7.29 0.83
CA LEU A 216 1.43 -6.05 0.04
C LEU A 216 2.84 -5.57 -0.28
N ALA A 217 3.77 -5.59 0.69
CA ALA A 217 5.15 -5.19 0.46
C ALA A 217 5.84 -6.07 -0.60
N LEU A 218 5.62 -7.39 -0.56
CA LEU A 218 6.15 -8.34 -1.54
C LEU A 218 5.55 -8.15 -2.93
N ASP A 219 4.24 -7.93 -3.01
CA ASP A 219 3.57 -7.68 -4.29
C ASP A 219 4.13 -6.41 -4.94
N ILE A 220 4.25 -5.31 -4.17
CA ILE A 220 4.79 -4.05 -4.66
C ILE A 220 6.26 -4.21 -5.08
N ALA A 221 7.10 -4.84 -4.24
CA ALA A 221 8.52 -5.07 -4.55
C ALA A 221 8.70 -5.99 -5.78
N GLY A 222 7.79 -6.94 -5.98
CA GLY A 222 7.72 -7.80 -7.16
C GLY A 222 7.20 -7.10 -8.44
N GLY A 223 6.88 -5.81 -8.36
CA GLY A 223 6.40 -5.01 -9.49
C GLY A 223 4.91 -5.16 -9.79
N ASN A 224 4.13 -5.79 -8.91
CA ASN A 224 2.68 -5.84 -9.04
C ASN A 224 2.09 -4.49 -8.61
N THR A 225 1.82 -3.61 -9.57
CA THR A 225 1.24 -2.28 -9.30
C THR A 225 -0.28 -2.29 -9.17
N ASP A 226 -0.95 -3.40 -9.48
CA ASP A 226 -2.41 -3.49 -9.42
C ASP A 226 -2.91 -3.32 -7.96
N VAL A 227 -2.12 -3.81 -7.00
CA VAL A 227 -2.40 -3.70 -5.56
C VAL A 227 -2.40 -2.24 -5.05
N LEU A 228 -1.84 -1.28 -5.79
CA LEU A 228 -1.87 0.14 -5.41
C LEU A 228 -3.27 0.73 -5.51
N ASN A 229 -4.07 0.22 -6.45
CA ASN A 229 -5.44 0.65 -6.71
C ASN A 229 -6.49 -0.22 -6.02
N GLU A 230 -6.11 -1.43 -5.60
CA GLU A 230 -6.99 -2.35 -4.89
C GLU A 230 -6.92 -2.10 -3.38
N LEU A 231 -8.08 -1.85 -2.76
CA LEU A 231 -8.17 -1.95 -1.31
C LEU A 231 -7.95 -3.43 -0.93
N PRO A 232 -7.06 -3.73 0.01
CA PRO A 232 -6.74 -5.11 0.33
C PRO A 232 -8.01 -5.89 0.68
N GLY A 233 -8.14 -7.07 0.07
CA GLY A 233 -9.33 -7.90 0.18
C GLY A 233 -9.67 -8.22 1.64
N MET A 234 -10.95 -8.07 1.99
CA MET A 234 -11.46 -8.36 3.33
C MET A 234 -11.14 -9.81 3.73
N VAL A 235 -10.35 -10.00 4.78
CA VAL A 235 -10.24 -11.30 5.47
C VAL A 235 -11.19 -11.26 6.66
N GLY A 236 -12.48 -11.48 6.37
CA GLY A 236 -13.50 -11.56 7.42
C GLY A 236 -13.14 -12.63 8.46
N GLY A 237 -12.92 -12.19 9.70
CA GLY A 237 -12.62 -13.08 10.82
C GLY A 237 -11.99 -12.32 11.98
N CYS A 238 -12.84 -11.74 12.84
CA CYS A 238 -12.45 -11.40 14.21
C CYS A 238 -12.49 -12.67 15.07
#